data_AF-A0A9D5GYS5-F1
#
_entry.id   AF-A0A9D5GYS5-F1
#
_cell.length_a   1.000
_cell.length_b   1.000
_cell.length_c   1.000
_cell.angle_alpha   90.00
_cell.angle_beta   90.00
_cell.angle_gamma   90.00
#
_symmetry.space_group_name_H-M   'P 1'
#
loop_
_entity.id
_entity.type
_entity.pdbx_description
1 polymer ?
#
loop_
_entity_poly.entity_id
_entity_poly.type
_entity_poly.pdbx_seq_one_letter_code
_entity_poly.pdbx_strand_id
1 'polypeptide(L)'
;MRRPGLKDDVAYSFFDPDISVLKDMIALIAPDHVGLFREMYGGILKMVFRLMDRDRSVVHTLLQFYDPELRCFVFPDYVLGPMMEDYADILGIQIRDQVPFYATKEEPDIGGISRAFYLSPEVVKGNLKEKGKLPGFHLSFLEAKAKEQSELGNWEAACALIAASIYGIILFPNQKNFVDINAIRLFLLFKWFVGYLPSKGAFVLLGQNITWATKLMGLRAKDIDWTHSSGVGQDFICSCRGFPNVPLIGVQGCINYNPTLLKRQMGFAMELPPYKSEVQESVYFPVEGNQARVKQVSEAWRSIQRKGKVSWGRANNRSFPPFDDWLSKRVGLTCLPFPMVDPWYPLIEETPSTVSMDEFLEMKRERDRLLTEKTELEMSVARVQRVNQELKVKMEDQDKRHALEAKRFEMDTAYYGKISQALASSNREHDITKERLARASKVIEDEKRRQILVRDQRDDQVRVLIAEWEAKLKIIAERDHYRAERDHYFRQMKIHQKEVGRLQQENTELRFAAEFARMEDEIGPSVGPSSS
;
A
#
# COMPACT_ATOMS: atom_id res chain seq x y z
N MET A 1 44.43 -56.97 1.08
CA MET A 1 44.36 -56.07 2.25
C MET A 1 42.96 -55.51 2.36
N ARG A 2 42.22 -55.82 3.43
CA ARG A 2 40.91 -55.19 3.71
C ARG A 2 41.16 -53.71 4.06
N ARG A 3 40.45 -52.79 3.40
CA ARG A 3 40.48 -51.36 3.74
C ARG A 3 39.79 -51.18 5.11
N PRO A 4 40.38 -50.47 6.08
CA PRO A 4 39.72 -50.21 7.35
C PRO A 4 38.54 -49.25 7.14
N GLY A 5 37.35 -49.59 7.62
CA GLY A 5 36.19 -48.69 7.63
C GLY A 5 34.99 -49.08 6.76
N LEU A 6 35.00 -50.23 6.06
CA LEU A 6 33.71 -50.79 5.60
C LEU A 6 32.82 -50.98 6.83
N LYS A 7 31.54 -50.58 6.74
CA LYS A 7 30.50 -51.05 7.66
C LYS A 7 30.80 -52.52 7.95
N ASP A 8 30.88 -52.93 9.22
CA ASP A 8 30.73 -54.34 9.55
C ASP A 8 29.58 -54.84 8.67
N ASP A 9 29.79 -55.90 7.88
CA ASP A 9 28.88 -56.37 6.84
C ASP A 9 27.46 -56.56 7.42
N VAL A 10 26.68 -55.48 7.56
CA VAL A 10 25.25 -55.53 7.88
C VAL A 10 24.59 -55.87 6.56
N ALA A 11 24.79 -57.13 6.17
CA ALA A 11 23.98 -57.76 5.15
C ALA A 11 22.57 -57.82 5.72
N TYR A 12 21.73 -56.87 5.33
CA TYR A 12 20.33 -56.92 5.66
C TYR A 12 19.73 -58.19 5.04
N SER A 13 19.45 -59.19 5.87
CA SER A 13 18.73 -60.39 5.45
C SER A 13 17.24 -60.09 5.49
N PHE A 14 16.64 -59.94 4.33
CA PHE A 14 15.20 -59.75 4.24
C PHE A 14 14.50 -61.10 4.24
N PHE A 15 13.36 -61.13 4.91
CA PHE A 15 12.42 -62.22 4.74
C PHE A 15 11.98 -62.23 3.27
N ASP A 16 12.27 -63.30 2.54
CA ASP A 16 11.84 -63.48 1.16
C ASP A 16 10.55 -64.31 1.16
N PRO A 17 9.37 -63.68 1.25
CA PRO A 17 8.12 -64.42 1.22
C PRO A 17 7.97 -65.07 -0.14
N ASP A 18 7.62 -66.34 -0.14
CA ASP A 18 7.14 -67.00 -1.35
C ASP A 18 5.80 -66.38 -1.73
N ILE A 19 5.79 -65.63 -2.82
CA ILE A 19 4.61 -64.92 -3.33
C ILE A 19 3.84 -65.76 -4.34
N SER A 20 4.23 -67.01 -4.63
CA SER A 20 3.49 -67.91 -5.54
C SER A 20 2.04 -68.08 -5.09
N VAL A 21 1.84 -68.38 -3.81
CA VAL A 21 0.50 -68.49 -3.20
C VAL A 21 -0.28 -67.19 -3.34
N LEU A 22 0.36 -66.03 -3.16
CA LEU A 22 -0.31 -64.75 -3.35
C LEU A 22 -0.67 -64.50 -4.82
N LYS A 23 0.11 -64.99 -5.79
CA LYS A 23 -0.23 -64.91 -7.21
C LYS A 23 -1.50 -65.70 -7.50
N ASP A 24 -1.55 -66.92 -7.02
CA ASP A 24 -2.69 -67.82 -7.23
C ASP A 24 -3.94 -67.22 -6.57
N MET A 25 -3.80 -66.70 -5.35
CA MET A 25 -4.85 -65.97 -4.66
C MET A 25 -5.33 -64.72 -5.42
N ILE A 26 -4.42 -63.89 -5.96
CA ILE A 26 -4.79 -62.69 -6.73
C ILE A 26 -5.45 -63.08 -8.05
N ALA A 27 -5.02 -64.18 -8.68
CA ALA A 27 -5.62 -64.68 -9.91
C ALA A 27 -7.06 -65.17 -9.72
N LEU A 28 -7.51 -65.44 -8.49
CA LEU A 28 -8.92 -65.69 -8.17
C LEU A 28 -9.79 -64.46 -8.44
N ILE A 29 -9.23 -63.24 -8.34
CA ILE A 29 -9.97 -62.00 -8.57
C ILE A 29 -10.18 -61.84 -10.08
N ALA A 30 -11.36 -62.24 -10.55
CA ALA A 30 -11.75 -62.05 -11.94
C ALA A 30 -11.67 -60.56 -12.35
N PRO A 31 -11.40 -60.23 -13.63
CA PRO A 31 -11.22 -58.85 -14.10
C PRO A 31 -12.33 -57.89 -13.66
N ASP A 32 -13.58 -58.36 -13.65
CA ASP A 32 -14.76 -57.57 -13.26
C ASP A 32 -14.77 -57.19 -11.77
N HIS A 33 -14.04 -57.92 -10.92
CA HIS A 33 -13.98 -57.71 -9.46
C HIS A 33 -12.71 -56.96 -9.01
N VAL A 34 -11.80 -56.64 -9.92
CA VAL A 34 -10.60 -55.82 -9.62
C VAL A 34 -11.01 -54.40 -9.17
N GLY A 35 -12.09 -53.87 -9.73
CA GLY A 35 -12.67 -52.58 -9.32
C GLY A 35 -13.14 -52.60 -7.87
N LEU A 36 -13.87 -53.65 -7.48
CA LEU A 36 -14.34 -53.86 -6.11
C LEU A 36 -13.17 -53.97 -5.12
N PHE A 37 -12.14 -54.76 -5.45
CA PHE A 37 -10.96 -54.87 -4.59
C PHE A 37 -10.29 -53.51 -4.42
N ARG A 38 -10.10 -52.77 -5.51
CA ARG A 38 -9.46 -51.44 -5.48
C ARG A 38 -10.27 -50.43 -4.67
N GLU A 39 -11.60 -50.48 -4.75
CA GLU A 39 -12.49 -49.63 -3.96
C GLU A 39 -12.36 -49.92 -2.46
N MET A 40 -12.34 -51.19 -2.07
CA MET A 40 -12.27 -51.58 -0.66
C MET A 40 -10.88 -51.45 -0.04
N TYR A 41 -9.83 -51.72 -0.81
CA TYR A 41 -8.48 -51.91 -0.28
C TYR A 41 -7.39 -51.09 -0.99
N GLY A 42 -7.78 -50.17 -1.88
CA GLY A 42 -6.87 -49.25 -2.55
C GLY A 42 -5.91 -49.92 -3.56
N GLY A 43 -4.76 -49.27 -3.79
CA GLY A 43 -3.77 -49.66 -4.80
C GLY A 43 -2.92 -50.89 -4.45
N ILE A 44 -3.18 -51.61 -3.36
CA ILE A 44 -2.26 -52.61 -2.80
C ILE A 44 -2.01 -53.82 -3.73
N LEU A 45 -2.94 -54.16 -4.65
CA LEU A 45 -2.66 -55.17 -5.69
C LEU A 45 -1.45 -54.78 -6.54
N LYS A 46 -1.34 -53.49 -6.91
CA LYS A 46 -0.21 -52.98 -7.69
C LYS A 46 1.11 -53.16 -6.93
N MET A 47 1.11 -53.18 -5.60
CA MET A 47 2.33 -53.42 -4.83
C MET A 47 2.83 -54.85 -5.02
N VAL A 48 1.92 -55.82 -5.06
CA VAL A 48 2.28 -57.21 -5.38
C VAL A 48 2.84 -57.27 -6.80
N PHE A 49 2.16 -56.68 -7.78
CA PHE A 49 2.62 -56.68 -9.18
C PHE A 49 3.97 -55.97 -9.38
N ARG A 50 4.21 -54.83 -8.71
CA ARG A 50 5.52 -54.16 -8.75
C ARG A 50 6.62 -54.96 -8.07
N LEU A 51 6.35 -55.61 -6.93
CA LEU A 51 7.33 -56.47 -6.27
C LEU A 51 7.57 -57.79 -7.04
N MET A 52 6.63 -58.18 -7.91
CA MET A 52 6.68 -59.38 -8.74
C MET A 52 7.56 -59.24 -9.99
N ASP A 53 7.77 -58.03 -10.52
CA ASP A 53 8.52 -57.78 -11.75
C ASP A 53 9.88 -57.15 -11.45
N ARG A 54 10.99 -57.89 -11.52
CA ARG A 54 12.42 -57.44 -11.46
C ARG A 54 12.85 -56.41 -10.39
N ASP A 55 11.96 -55.91 -9.53
CA ASP A 55 12.14 -54.73 -8.68
C ASP A 55 12.42 -55.08 -7.22
N ARG A 56 12.37 -56.37 -6.88
CA ARG A 56 12.86 -56.87 -5.58
C ARG A 56 14.35 -56.61 -5.39
N SER A 57 15.14 -56.88 -6.43
CA SER A 57 16.57 -56.55 -6.43
C SER A 57 16.78 -55.04 -6.28
N VAL A 58 15.87 -54.23 -6.80
CA VAL A 58 15.93 -52.77 -6.72
C VAL A 58 15.69 -52.27 -5.31
N VAL A 59 14.64 -52.73 -4.64
CA VAL A 59 14.37 -52.34 -3.25
C VAL A 59 15.49 -52.84 -2.33
N HIS A 60 15.98 -54.07 -2.52
CA HIS A 60 17.11 -54.58 -1.76
C HIS A 60 18.40 -53.79 -2.02
N THR A 61 18.65 -53.37 -3.27
CA THR A 61 19.80 -52.53 -3.63
C THR A 61 19.65 -51.12 -3.07
N LEU A 62 18.45 -50.53 -3.12
CA LEU A 62 18.16 -49.21 -2.56
C LEU A 62 18.43 -49.16 -1.05
N LEU A 63 18.11 -50.22 -0.32
CA LEU A 63 18.37 -50.33 1.12
C LEU A 63 19.87 -50.31 1.46
N GLN A 64 20.74 -50.70 0.53
CA GLN A 64 22.19 -50.58 0.69
C GLN A 64 22.67 -49.12 0.71
N PHE A 65 21.89 -48.20 0.12
CA PHE A 65 22.12 -46.76 0.15
C PHE A 65 21.46 -46.09 1.37
N TYR A 66 20.76 -46.84 2.23
CA TYR A 66 20.12 -46.26 3.41
C TYR A 66 21.15 -45.81 4.44
N ASP A 67 21.06 -44.54 4.83
CA ASP A 67 21.81 -43.93 5.91
C ASP A 67 20.93 -43.92 7.17
N PRO A 68 21.20 -44.78 8.17
CA PRO A 68 20.36 -44.89 9.36
C PRO A 68 20.32 -43.62 10.21
N GLU A 69 21.38 -42.81 10.20
CA GLU A 69 21.46 -41.59 11.01
C GLU A 69 20.61 -40.49 10.38
N LEU A 70 20.65 -40.37 9.05
CA LEU A 70 19.88 -39.37 8.30
C LEU A 70 18.45 -39.82 7.97
N ARG A 71 18.16 -41.12 8.09
CA ARG A 71 16.86 -41.75 7.79
C ARG A 71 16.42 -41.54 6.34
N CYS A 72 17.38 -41.47 5.42
CA CYS A 72 17.18 -41.34 3.97
C CYS A 72 18.19 -42.21 3.20
N PHE A 73 17.99 -42.35 1.90
CA PHE A 73 18.92 -42.96 0.97
C PHE A 73 19.94 -41.92 0.48
N VAL A 74 21.22 -42.21 0.69
CA VAL A 74 22.34 -41.35 0.30
C VAL A 74 23.01 -41.96 -0.93
N PHE A 75 23.03 -41.20 -2.02
CA PHE A 75 23.73 -41.52 -3.27
C PHE A 75 24.96 -40.61 -3.43
N PRO A 76 25.86 -40.90 -4.40
CA PRO A 76 27.08 -40.11 -4.58
C PRO A 76 26.84 -38.58 -4.74
N ASP A 77 25.80 -38.18 -5.47
CA ASP A 77 25.53 -36.78 -5.86
C ASP A 77 24.13 -36.28 -5.46
N TYR A 78 23.31 -37.10 -4.81
CA TYR A 78 22.00 -36.69 -4.30
C TYR A 78 21.54 -37.52 -3.09
N VAL A 79 20.44 -37.09 -2.47
CA VAL A 79 19.72 -37.84 -1.43
C VAL A 79 18.28 -38.05 -1.85
N LEU A 80 17.72 -39.20 -1.50
CA LEU A 80 16.30 -39.51 -1.65
C LEU A 80 15.75 -40.07 -0.35
N GLY A 81 14.50 -39.81 -0.04
CA GLY A 81 13.83 -40.41 1.10
C GLY A 81 12.38 -40.66 0.77
N PRO A 82 11.76 -41.65 1.43
CA PRO A 82 10.33 -41.83 1.29
C PRO A 82 9.61 -40.72 2.08
N MET A 83 8.74 -39.96 1.42
CA MET A 83 7.90 -38.95 2.06
C MET A 83 6.51 -39.48 2.35
N MET A 84 5.82 -38.90 3.33
CA MET A 84 4.42 -39.21 3.60
C MET A 84 3.56 -38.95 2.36
N GLU A 85 3.90 -37.92 1.58
CA GLU A 85 3.28 -37.54 0.32
C GLU A 85 3.44 -38.63 -0.76
N ASP A 86 4.59 -39.32 -0.78
CA ASP A 86 4.83 -40.43 -1.71
C ASP A 86 3.99 -41.66 -1.32
N TYR A 87 3.89 -41.97 -0.03
CA TYR A 87 3.04 -43.08 0.45
C TYR A 87 1.55 -42.79 0.22
N ALA A 88 1.13 -41.54 0.45
CA ALA A 88 -0.21 -41.07 0.19
C ALA A 88 -0.58 -41.24 -1.29
N ASP A 89 0.33 -40.91 -2.21
CA ASP A 89 0.11 -41.12 -3.64
C ASP A 89 0.10 -42.61 -4.04
N ILE A 90 1.08 -43.39 -3.56
CA ILE A 90 1.18 -44.84 -3.85
C ILE A 90 -0.05 -45.61 -3.37
N LEU A 91 -0.52 -45.31 -2.16
CA LEU A 91 -1.69 -45.95 -1.56
C LEU A 91 -3.00 -45.31 -2.02
N GLY A 92 -2.90 -44.10 -2.57
CA GLY A 92 -4.03 -43.28 -2.95
C GLY A 92 -4.87 -42.85 -1.73
N ILE A 93 -4.22 -42.40 -0.67
CA ILE A 93 -4.89 -41.91 0.54
C ILE A 93 -4.42 -40.51 0.83
N GLN A 94 -5.33 -39.58 1.13
CA GLN A 94 -4.94 -38.23 1.49
C GLN A 94 -4.30 -38.20 2.88
N ILE A 95 -3.18 -37.48 3.03
CA ILE A 95 -2.59 -37.20 4.34
C ILE A 95 -3.54 -36.28 5.10
N ARG A 96 -4.02 -36.73 6.25
CA ARG A 96 -4.87 -35.93 7.14
C ARG A 96 -4.01 -35.19 8.15
N ASP A 97 -4.44 -33.99 8.56
CA ASP A 97 -3.86 -33.26 9.69
C ASP A 97 -4.32 -33.85 11.04
N GLN A 98 -4.14 -35.16 11.20
CA GLN A 98 -4.53 -35.95 12.36
C GLN A 98 -3.37 -36.86 12.75
N VAL A 99 -3.37 -37.34 14.00
CA VAL A 99 -2.33 -38.27 14.49
C VAL A 99 -2.30 -39.49 13.57
N PRO A 100 -1.18 -39.77 12.88
CA PRO A 100 -1.05 -40.99 12.09
C PRO A 100 -0.96 -42.12 13.10
N PHE A 101 -2.11 -42.76 13.30
CA PHE A 101 -2.26 -43.99 14.07
C PHE A 101 -2.01 -43.85 15.58
N TYR A 102 -3.12 -43.82 16.35
CA TYR A 102 -3.10 -44.43 17.68
C TYR A 102 -3.22 -45.93 17.42
N ALA A 103 -2.16 -46.70 17.64
CA ALA A 103 -2.29 -48.15 17.72
C ALA A 103 -3.37 -48.43 18.78
N THR A 104 -4.56 -48.83 18.36
CA THR A 104 -5.67 -49.17 19.26
C THR A 104 -5.10 -50.14 20.29
N LYS A 105 -5.02 -49.75 21.56
CA LYS A 105 -4.22 -50.47 22.57
C LYS A 105 -4.54 -51.97 22.70
N GLU A 106 -5.67 -52.41 22.15
CA GLU A 106 -6.20 -53.76 22.25
C GLU A 106 -5.94 -54.54 20.96
N GLU A 107 -5.43 -55.77 21.12
CA GLU A 107 -5.37 -56.75 20.05
C GLU A 107 -6.79 -57.03 19.54
N PRO A 108 -6.96 -57.22 18.22
CA PRO A 108 -8.28 -57.49 17.67
C PRO A 108 -8.83 -58.80 18.23
N ASP A 109 -10.02 -58.74 18.82
CA ASP A 109 -10.71 -59.90 19.34
C ASP A 109 -11.21 -60.81 18.22
N ILE A 110 -11.59 -62.04 18.56
CA ILE A 110 -12.11 -63.02 17.59
C ILE A 110 -13.31 -62.46 16.81
N GLY A 111 -14.17 -61.67 17.47
CA GLY A 111 -15.31 -61.03 16.82
C GLY A 111 -14.90 -60.00 15.77
N GLY A 112 -13.88 -59.19 16.05
CA GLY A 112 -13.30 -58.22 15.13
C GLY A 112 -12.68 -58.88 13.90
N ILE A 113 -11.89 -59.94 14.10
CA ILE A 113 -11.29 -60.72 13.01
C ILE A 113 -12.39 -61.40 12.17
N SER A 114 -13.38 -62.01 12.82
CA SER A 114 -14.53 -62.68 12.17
C SER A 114 -15.28 -61.74 11.23
N ARG A 115 -15.67 -60.56 11.70
CA ARG A 115 -16.37 -59.55 10.87
C ARG A 115 -15.52 -59.08 9.69
N ALA A 116 -14.22 -58.97 9.88
CA ALA A 116 -13.35 -58.44 8.85
C ALA A 116 -13.04 -59.43 7.75
N PHE A 117 -12.82 -60.70 8.11
CA PHE A 117 -12.55 -61.78 7.18
C PHE A 117 -13.83 -62.43 6.63
N TYR A 118 -14.99 -62.03 7.16
CA TYR A 118 -16.30 -62.64 6.84
C TYR A 118 -16.31 -64.15 7.09
N LEU A 119 -15.60 -64.58 8.14
CA LEU A 119 -15.55 -65.96 8.59
C LEU A 119 -16.29 -66.11 9.91
N SER A 120 -16.87 -67.27 10.19
CA SER A 120 -17.53 -67.50 11.48
C SER A 120 -16.51 -67.43 12.65
N PRO A 121 -16.92 -66.97 13.85
CA PRO A 121 -16.04 -66.95 15.02
C PRO A 121 -15.40 -68.30 15.34
N GLU A 122 -16.11 -69.40 15.08
CA GLU A 122 -15.63 -70.77 15.29
C GLU A 122 -14.49 -71.11 14.33
N VAL A 123 -14.63 -70.74 13.05
CA VAL A 123 -13.59 -70.93 12.03
C VAL A 123 -12.35 -70.10 12.37
N VAL A 124 -12.53 -68.85 12.78
CA VAL A 124 -11.44 -67.96 13.21
C VAL A 124 -10.72 -68.55 14.42
N LYS A 125 -11.46 -68.88 15.49
CA LYS A 125 -10.89 -69.43 16.72
C LYS A 125 -10.17 -70.76 16.51
N GLY A 126 -10.73 -71.64 15.67
CA GLY A 126 -10.14 -72.96 15.39
C GLY A 126 -8.82 -72.90 14.60
N ASN A 127 -8.64 -71.85 13.79
CA ASN A 127 -7.50 -71.71 12.87
C ASN A 127 -6.53 -70.60 13.24
N LEU A 128 -6.82 -69.80 14.26
CA LEU A 128 -5.85 -68.89 14.88
C LEU A 128 -4.81 -69.75 15.61
N LYS A 129 -3.60 -69.81 15.05
CA LYS A 129 -2.47 -70.59 15.60
C LYS A 129 -1.39 -69.64 16.07
N GLU A 130 -0.56 -70.09 17.01
CA GLU A 130 0.66 -69.37 17.36
C GLU A 130 1.82 -69.88 16.51
N LYS A 131 2.59 -68.94 15.94
CA LYS A 131 3.86 -69.24 15.27
C LYS A 131 4.90 -68.22 15.72
N GLY A 132 6.00 -68.70 16.30
CA GLY A 132 6.94 -67.83 17.02
C GLY A 132 6.37 -67.41 18.37
N LYS A 133 5.90 -66.15 18.48
CA LYS A 133 5.30 -65.57 19.71
C LYS A 133 3.98 -64.84 19.48
N LEU A 134 3.51 -64.79 18.24
CA LEU A 134 2.28 -64.06 17.90
C LEU A 134 1.24 -65.02 17.33
N PRO A 135 -0.04 -64.89 17.73
CA PRO A 135 -1.13 -65.60 17.09
C PRO A 135 -1.35 -65.07 15.67
N GLY A 136 -1.94 -65.88 14.80
CA GLY A 136 -2.20 -65.51 13.41
C GLY A 136 -2.70 -66.67 12.56
N PHE A 137 -2.68 -66.49 11.24
CA PHE A 137 -3.13 -67.48 10.28
C PHE A 137 -2.00 -67.89 9.34
N HIS A 138 -1.94 -69.19 9.06
CA HIS A 138 -1.10 -69.68 7.99
C HIS A 138 -1.66 -69.23 6.64
N LEU A 139 -0.78 -68.86 5.71
CA LEU A 139 -1.16 -68.34 4.40
C LEU A 139 -2.02 -69.36 3.62
N SER A 140 -1.68 -70.64 3.68
CA SER A 140 -2.47 -71.69 3.00
C SER A 140 -3.90 -71.82 3.52
N PHE A 141 -4.16 -71.46 4.78
CA PHE A 141 -5.53 -71.42 5.31
C PHE A 141 -6.30 -70.25 4.69
N LEU A 142 -5.68 -69.07 4.63
CA LEU A 142 -6.27 -67.88 4.01
C LEU A 142 -6.51 -68.08 2.51
N GLU A 143 -5.58 -68.75 1.82
CA GLU A 143 -5.70 -69.16 0.43
C GLU A 143 -6.90 -70.09 0.20
N ALA A 144 -6.97 -71.21 0.96
CA ALA A 144 -8.05 -72.16 0.84
C ALA A 144 -9.41 -71.50 1.08
N LYS A 145 -9.50 -70.60 2.06
CA LYS A 145 -10.72 -69.84 2.34
C LYS A 145 -11.02 -68.79 1.28
N ALA A 146 -10.03 -68.10 0.73
CA ALA A 146 -10.25 -67.17 -0.36
C ALA A 146 -10.82 -67.89 -1.60
N LYS A 147 -10.30 -69.08 -1.91
CA LYS A 147 -10.79 -69.93 -2.99
C LYS A 147 -12.24 -70.37 -2.75
N GLU A 148 -12.54 -70.94 -1.59
CA GLU A 148 -13.90 -71.32 -1.20
C GLU A 148 -14.90 -70.15 -1.32
N GLN A 149 -14.53 -68.97 -0.81
CA GLN A 149 -15.39 -67.79 -0.88
C GLN A 149 -15.56 -67.29 -2.33
N SER A 150 -14.53 -67.38 -3.17
CA SER A 150 -14.62 -67.03 -4.58
C SER A 150 -15.56 -67.97 -5.36
N GLU A 151 -15.52 -69.27 -5.07
CA GLU A 151 -16.41 -70.29 -5.68
C GLU A 151 -17.87 -70.09 -5.25
N LEU A 152 -18.10 -69.63 -4.01
CA LEU A 152 -19.42 -69.25 -3.50
C LEU A 152 -19.91 -67.88 -4.00
N GLY A 153 -19.10 -67.14 -4.76
CA GLY A 153 -19.42 -65.78 -5.22
C GLY A 153 -19.34 -64.71 -4.14
N ASN A 154 -18.81 -65.01 -2.95
CA ASN A 154 -18.61 -64.06 -1.87
C ASN A 154 -17.30 -63.28 -2.05
N TRP A 155 -17.32 -62.35 -3.02
CA TRP A 155 -16.14 -61.58 -3.41
C TRP A 155 -15.64 -60.63 -2.33
N GLU A 156 -16.50 -60.15 -1.41
CA GLU A 156 -16.07 -59.33 -0.27
C GLU A 156 -15.14 -60.11 0.66
N ALA A 157 -15.52 -61.35 0.99
CA ALA A 157 -14.74 -62.24 1.83
C ALA A 157 -13.45 -62.67 1.14
N ALA A 158 -13.53 -63.07 -0.14
CA ALA A 158 -12.35 -63.43 -0.92
C ALA A 158 -11.35 -62.27 -1.00
N CYS A 159 -11.81 -61.06 -1.34
CA CYS A 159 -10.95 -59.87 -1.39
C CYS A 159 -10.37 -59.51 -0.02
N ALA A 160 -11.14 -59.65 1.07
CA ALA A 160 -10.66 -59.40 2.43
C ALA A 160 -9.50 -60.35 2.81
N LEU A 161 -9.63 -61.64 2.51
CA LEU A 161 -8.62 -62.65 2.80
C LEU A 161 -7.35 -62.43 1.96
N ILE A 162 -7.50 -62.04 0.69
CA ILE A 162 -6.38 -61.69 -0.19
C ILE A 162 -5.67 -60.43 0.31
N ALA A 163 -6.42 -59.38 0.65
CA ALA A 163 -5.87 -58.14 1.17
C ALA A 163 -5.13 -58.36 2.51
N ALA A 164 -5.72 -59.11 3.46
CA ALA A 164 -5.05 -59.49 4.71
C ALA A 164 -3.75 -60.27 4.47
N SER A 165 -3.76 -61.15 3.46
CA SER A 165 -2.57 -61.91 3.06
C SER A 165 -1.48 -61.00 2.48
N ILE A 166 -1.84 -60.00 1.66
CA ILE A 166 -0.90 -58.98 1.18
C ILE A 166 -0.33 -58.18 2.36
N TYR A 167 -1.17 -57.79 3.33
CA TYR A 167 -0.71 -57.08 4.52
C TYR A 167 0.30 -57.88 5.34
N GLY A 168 0.02 -59.15 5.65
CA GLY A 168 0.91 -59.95 6.51
C GLY A 168 2.11 -60.57 5.82
N ILE A 169 2.07 -60.74 4.50
CA ILE A 169 3.18 -61.36 3.77
C ILE A 169 4.07 -60.31 3.11
N ILE A 170 3.52 -59.16 2.69
CA ILE A 170 4.27 -58.13 1.95
C ILE A 170 4.51 -56.89 2.80
N LEU A 171 3.47 -56.32 3.41
CA LEU A 171 3.59 -55.03 4.09
C LEU A 171 4.22 -55.16 5.48
N PHE A 172 3.83 -56.20 6.22
CA PHE A 172 4.26 -56.45 7.59
C PHE A 172 4.67 -57.91 7.79
N PRO A 173 5.65 -58.42 7.02
CA PRO A 173 6.13 -59.78 7.16
C PRO A 173 6.81 -59.97 8.52
N ASN A 174 6.49 -61.10 9.15
CA ASN A 174 7.14 -61.50 10.40
C ASN A 174 7.57 -62.97 10.39
N GLN A 175 6.70 -63.87 9.93
CA GLN A 175 6.96 -65.31 9.88
C GLN A 175 6.64 -65.87 8.50
N LYS A 176 7.39 -66.91 8.07
CA LYS A 176 7.19 -67.52 6.76
C LYS A 176 5.77 -68.07 6.59
N ASN A 177 5.13 -67.63 5.50
CA ASN A 177 3.78 -68.02 5.10
C ASN A 177 2.77 -67.83 6.24
N PHE A 178 2.90 -66.75 7.00
CA PHE A 178 2.09 -66.54 8.19
C PHE A 178 1.75 -65.06 8.39
N VAL A 179 0.45 -64.80 8.53
CA VAL A 179 -0.13 -63.48 8.75
C VAL A 179 -0.45 -63.36 10.23
N ASP A 180 0.40 -62.64 10.96
CA ASP A 180 0.26 -62.52 12.42
C ASP A 180 -0.76 -61.46 12.86
N ILE A 181 -1.06 -61.45 14.15
CA ILE A 181 -2.04 -60.57 14.77
C ILE A 181 -1.74 -59.08 14.60
N ASN A 182 -0.47 -58.68 14.45
CA ASN A 182 -0.11 -57.29 14.21
C ASN A 182 -0.41 -56.89 12.77
N ALA A 183 -0.11 -57.77 11.80
CA ALA A 183 -0.52 -57.57 10.42
C ALA A 183 -2.05 -57.53 10.27
N ILE A 184 -2.76 -58.42 10.98
CA ILE A 184 -4.23 -58.43 11.03
C ILE A 184 -4.74 -57.12 11.64
N ARG A 185 -4.17 -56.67 12.77
CA ARG A 185 -4.52 -55.40 13.41
C ARG A 185 -4.36 -54.21 12.48
N LEU A 186 -3.28 -54.17 11.69
CA LEU A 186 -3.04 -53.12 10.69
C LEU A 186 -4.04 -53.21 9.52
N PHE A 187 -4.35 -54.42 9.04
CA PHE A 187 -5.39 -54.66 8.04
C PHE A 187 -6.78 -54.21 8.52
N LEU A 188 -7.13 -54.48 9.78
CA LEU A 188 -8.40 -54.09 10.40
C LEU A 188 -8.54 -52.58 10.54
N LEU A 189 -7.44 -51.91 10.92
CA LEU A 189 -7.43 -50.46 11.08
C LEU A 189 -7.49 -49.73 9.73
N PHE A 190 -6.93 -50.34 8.68
CA PHE A 190 -7.11 -49.90 7.30
C PHE A 190 -8.56 -50.02 6.82
N LYS A 191 -9.25 -51.15 7.10
CA LYS A 191 -10.69 -51.32 6.77
C LYS A 191 -11.57 -50.30 7.49
N TRP A 192 -11.25 -49.96 8.74
CA TRP A 192 -11.93 -48.90 9.50
C TRP A 192 -11.68 -47.51 8.91
N PHE A 193 -10.46 -47.22 8.43
CA PHE A 193 -10.08 -45.93 7.85
C PHE A 193 -10.70 -45.68 6.46
N VAL A 194 -10.79 -46.70 5.61
CA VAL A 194 -11.35 -46.59 4.24
C VAL A 194 -12.87 -46.40 4.24
N GLY A 195 -13.59 -46.86 5.28
CA GLY A 195 -15.03 -46.60 5.45
C GLY A 195 -15.43 -45.12 5.59
N TYR A 196 -14.45 -44.21 5.65
CA TYR A 196 -14.65 -42.75 5.74
C TYR A 196 -14.14 -41.98 4.52
N LEU A 197 -13.80 -42.62 3.38
CA LEU A 197 -13.25 -41.95 2.19
C LEU A 197 -14.23 -41.90 0.99
N PRO A 198 -14.18 -40.86 0.12
CA PRO A 198 -15.03 -40.76 -1.06
C PRO A 198 -14.66 -41.78 -2.15
N SER A 199 -15.65 -42.46 -2.73
CA SER A 199 -15.46 -43.64 -3.59
C SER A 199 -15.43 -43.38 -5.12
N LYS A 200 -15.32 -42.12 -5.58
CA LYS A 200 -15.28 -41.78 -7.02
C LYS A 200 -14.43 -40.53 -7.32
N GLY A 201 -13.88 -40.43 -8.53
CA GLY A 201 -13.19 -39.24 -9.05
C GLY A 201 -11.93 -39.54 -9.88
N ALA A 202 -11.21 -38.49 -10.28
CA ALA A 202 -9.97 -38.53 -11.09
C ALA A 202 -8.81 -39.34 -10.49
N PHE A 203 -9.00 -39.81 -9.26
CA PHE A 203 -8.09 -40.58 -8.43
C PHE A 203 -7.69 -41.97 -8.99
N VAL A 204 -8.32 -42.47 -10.08
CA VAL A 204 -8.28 -43.91 -10.45
C VAL A 204 -7.42 -44.28 -11.70
N LEU A 205 -6.81 -43.35 -12.44
CA LEU A 205 -6.37 -43.58 -13.85
C LEU A 205 -4.81 -43.45 -14.10
N LEU A 206 -4.13 -44.53 -14.60
CA LEU A 206 -2.83 -44.64 -15.39
C LEU A 206 -1.57 -45.43 -14.82
N GLY A 207 -0.69 -46.06 -15.68
CA GLY A 207 0.18 -47.30 -15.45
C GLY A 207 1.68 -47.43 -15.97
N GLN A 208 2.28 -48.66 -16.03
CA GLN A 208 3.74 -49.07 -15.85
C GLN A 208 4.41 -49.96 -16.98
N ASN A 209 5.70 -49.79 -17.41
CA ASN A 209 6.36 -50.75 -18.36
C ASN A 209 7.94 -50.76 -18.55
N ILE A 210 8.82 -50.51 -17.55
CA ILE A 210 10.31 -50.63 -17.72
C ILE A 210 10.99 -51.08 -16.40
N THR A 211 12.07 -51.91 -16.45
CA THR A 211 12.79 -52.50 -15.28
C THR A 211 13.68 -51.53 -14.49
N TRP A 212 13.64 -51.54 -13.16
CA TRP A 212 14.14 -50.44 -12.33
C TRP A 212 15.63 -50.44 -11.95
N ALA A 213 16.34 -51.56 -11.95
CA ALA A 213 17.76 -51.60 -11.55
C ALA A 213 18.67 -50.89 -12.55
N THR A 214 18.43 -51.13 -13.84
CA THR A 214 19.09 -50.46 -14.96
C THR A 214 18.66 -49.00 -15.08
N LYS A 215 17.44 -48.65 -14.62
CA LYS A 215 17.01 -47.26 -14.50
C LYS A 215 17.81 -46.53 -13.42
N LEU A 216 17.78 -47.01 -12.18
CA LEU A 216 18.25 -46.27 -10.99
C LEU A 216 19.76 -46.05 -10.93
N MET A 217 20.58 -47.03 -11.34
CA MET A 217 22.05 -46.91 -11.33
C MET A 217 22.59 -46.00 -12.43
N GLY A 218 21.76 -45.61 -13.40
CA GLY A 218 22.10 -44.66 -14.46
C GLY A 218 21.50 -43.27 -14.26
N LEU A 219 20.75 -43.03 -13.17
CA LEU A 219 20.18 -41.71 -12.88
C LEU A 219 21.23 -40.82 -12.21
N ARG A 220 21.55 -39.70 -12.87
CA ARG A 220 22.18 -38.54 -12.24
C ARG A 220 21.08 -37.68 -11.62
N ALA A 221 21.47 -36.74 -10.76
CA ALA A 221 20.54 -35.79 -10.18
C ALA A 221 19.63 -35.07 -11.22
N LYS A 222 20.09 -34.86 -12.46
CA LYS A 222 19.30 -34.25 -13.54
C LYS A 222 18.37 -35.22 -14.29
N ASP A 223 18.56 -36.52 -14.13
CA ASP A 223 17.76 -37.58 -14.75
C ASP A 223 16.56 -37.97 -13.84
N ILE A 224 16.47 -37.38 -12.64
CA ILE A 224 15.35 -37.50 -11.70
C ILE A 224 14.31 -36.44 -12.05
N ASP A 225 13.09 -36.85 -12.41
CA ASP A 225 11.95 -35.94 -12.39
C ASP A 225 11.62 -35.64 -10.92
N TRP A 226 12.21 -34.55 -10.43
CA TRP A 226 12.07 -34.09 -9.05
C TRP A 226 10.63 -33.77 -8.65
N THR A 227 9.72 -33.71 -9.63
CA THR A 227 8.37 -33.21 -9.44
C THR A 227 7.37 -34.19 -10.01
N HIS A 228 6.75 -35.00 -9.15
CA HIS A 228 5.44 -35.54 -9.52
C HIS A 228 4.51 -34.34 -9.71
N SER A 229 3.89 -34.24 -10.89
CA SER A 229 3.20 -33.05 -11.43
C SER A 229 2.05 -32.50 -10.57
N SER A 230 1.75 -33.11 -9.43
CA SER A 230 0.78 -32.68 -8.44
C SER A 230 1.34 -31.79 -7.30
N GLY A 231 2.67 -31.65 -7.12
CA GLY A 231 3.26 -31.07 -5.89
C GLY A 231 4.06 -29.76 -6.00
N VAL A 232 4.35 -29.25 -7.20
CA VAL A 232 5.23 -28.08 -7.36
C VAL A 232 4.58 -26.82 -6.77
N GLY A 233 5.19 -26.29 -5.70
CA GLY A 233 4.71 -25.08 -5.03
C GLY A 233 3.65 -25.33 -3.94
N GLN A 234 3.40 -26.58 -3.56
CA GLN A 234 2.60 -26.91 -2.38
C GLN A 234 3.44 -26.86 -1.09
N ASP A 235 2.74 -26.85 0.05
CA ASP A 235 3.35 -26.85 1.38
C ASP A 235 3.49 -28.28 1.91
N PHE A 236 4.74 -28.72 2.10
CA PHE A 236 5.10 -30.06 2.56
C PHE A 236 5.27 -30.13 4.07
N ILE A 237 4.95 -31.27 4.68
CA ILE A 237 5.16 -31.46 6.12
C ILE A 237 6.65 -31.49 6.42
N CYS A 238 7.11 -30.58 7.29
CA CYS A 238 8.54 -30.43 7.59
C CYS A 238 8.91 -30.79 9.02
N SER A 239 7.99 -30.56 9.95
CA SER A 239 8.22 -30.76 11.37
C SER A 239 6.91 -30.81 12.13
N CYS A 240 6.91 -31.38 13.33
CA CYS A 240 5.75 -31.41 14.22
C CYS A 240 6.09 -30.73 15.55
N ARG A 241 5.49 -29.56 15.83
CA ARG A 241 5.72 -28.77 17.05
C ARG A 241 7.21 -28.72 17.46
N GLY A 242 7.55 -29.14 18.68
CA GLY A 242 8.90 -29.10 19.25
C GLY A 242 9.87 -30.15 18.70
N PHE A 243 9.47 -30.92 17.68
CA PHE A 243 10.36 -31.80 16.94
C PHE A 243 10.86 -31.08 15.69
N PRO A 244 12.18 -31.00 15.45
CA PRO A 244 12.74 -30.34 14.26
C PRO A 244 12.58 -31.17 12.98
N ASN A 245 12.06 -32.41 13.11
CA ASN A 245 11.79 -33.39 12.07
C ASN A 245 10.35 -33.92 12.21
N VAL A 246 9.98 -34.90 11.39
CA VAL A 246 8.63 -35.48 11.41
C VAL A 246 8.66 -36.83 12.13
N PRO A 247 8.14 -36.91 13.37
CA PRO A 247 8.08 -38.16 14.11
C PRO A 247 6.95 -39.06 13.58
N LEU A 248 7.19 -40.36 13.43
CA LEU A 248 6.22 -41.35 12.97
C LEU A 248 6.01 -42.40 14.06
N ILE A 249 4.75 -42.71 14.37
CA ILE A 249 4.40 -43.74 15.37
C ILE A 249 4.08 -45.04 14.64
N GLY A 250 4.88 -46.08 14.89
CA GLY A 250 4.63 -47.44 14.41
C GLY A 250 4.11 -48.35 15.51
N VAL A 251 3.82 -49.61 15.14
CA VAL A 251 3.34 -50.65 16.07
C VAL A 251 4.39 -51.08 17.10
N GLN A 252 5.68 -51.03 16.73
CA GLN A 252 6.79 -51.50 17.58
C GLN A 252 7.61 -50.35 18.18
N GLY A 253 7.60 -49.18 17.56
CA GLY A 253 8.42 -48.05 17.97
C GLY A 253 8.04 -46.78 17.24
N CYS A 254 8.54 -45.66 17.75
CA CYS A 254 8.51 -44.40 17.02
C CYS A 254 9.82 -44.21 16.25
N ILE A 255 9.74 -43.61 15.06
CA ILE A 255 10.90 -43.19 14.24
C ILE A 255 10.72 -41.73 13.84
N ASN A 256 11.67 -41.15 13.10
CA ASN A 256 11.48 -39.88 12.41
C ASN A 256 12.05 -39.96 11.00
N TYR A 257 11.53 -39.13 10.09
CA TYR A 257 12.21 -38.80 8.84
C TYR A 257 12.51 -37.31 8.79
N ASN A 258 13.47 -36.92 7.95
CA ASN A 258 14.04 -35.57 7.92
C ASN A 258 13.71 -34.85 6.59
N PRO A 259 12.52 -34.22 6.45
CA PRO A 259 12.11 -33.54 5.21
C PRO A 259 13.09 -32.45 4.73
N THR A 260 13.84 -31.81 5.63
CA THR A 260 14.83 -30.79 5.27
C THR A 260 15.90 -31.31 4.30
N LEU A 261 16.19 -32.61 4.31
CA LEU A 261 17.11 -33.25 3.35
C LEU A 261 16.49 -33.45 1.97
N LEU A 262 15.15 -33.48 1.89
CA LEU A 262 14.40 -33.94 0.73
C LEU A 262 13.81 -32.77 -0.08
N LYS A 263 14.24 -31.53 0.16
CA LYS A 263 13.72 -30.34 -0.54
C LYS A 263 13.81 -30.45 -2.06
N ARG A 264 14.85 -31.09 -2.60
CA ARG A 264 14.96 -31.33 -4.05
C ARG A 264 13.82 -32.20 -4.56
N GLN A 265 13.43 -33.26 -3.83
CA GLN A 265 12.26 -34.10 -4.15
C GLN A 265 10.92 -33.35 -4.03
N MET A 266 10.92 -32.22 -3.33
CA MET A 266 9.76 -31.33 -3.23
C MET A 266 9.80 -30.18 -4.25
N GLY A 267 10.82 -30.14 -5.11
CA GLY A 267 11.01 -29.08 -6.11
C GLY A 267 11.63 -27.79 -5.58
N PHE A 268 12.35 -27.83 -4.44
CA PHE A 268 13.04 -26.69 -3.83
C PHE A 268 14.56 -26.89 -3.74
N ALA A 269 15.29 -25.77 -3.73
CA ALA A 269 16.73 -25.79 -3.93
C ALA A 269 17.46 -26.18 -2.64
N MET A 270 18.58 -26.89 -2.77
CA MET A 270 19.47 -27.20 -1.64
C MET A 270 20.66 -26.25 -1.67
N GLU A 271 20.51 -25.09 -1.02
CA GLU A 271 21.55 -24.06 -0.95
C GLU A 271 22.63 -24.36 0.10
N LEU A 272 22.24 -24.95 1.22
CA LEU A 272 23.07 -25.15 2.41
C LEU A 272 22.86 -26.57 2.98
N PRO A 273 23.88 -27.13 3.65
CA PRO A 273 23.69 -28.35 4.43
C PRO A 273 22.67 -28.15 5.56
N PRO A 274 21.97 -29.22 5.98
CA PRO A 274 21.06 -29.15 7.12
C PRO A 274 21.82 -28.81 8.40
N TYR A 275 21.17 -28.10 9.32
CA TYR A 275 21.72 -27.96 10.67
C TYR A 275 21.71 -29.31 11.39
N LYS A 276 22.71 -29.59 12.23
CA LYS A 276 22.78 -30.84 13.00
C LYS A 276 21.49 -31.11 13.78
N SER A 277 20.88 -30.08 14.35
CA SER A 277 19.61 -30.18 15.08
C SER A 277 18.41 -30.57 14.20
N GLU A 278 18.45 -30.30 12.90
CA GLU A 278 17.35 -30.64 11.97
C GLU A 278 17.36 -32.09 11.52
N VAL A 279 18.52 -32.75 11.59
CA VAL A 279 18.71 -34.15 11.17
C VAL A 279 19.08 -35.08 12.32
N GLN A 280 19.16 -34.55 13.54
CA GLN A 280 19.46 -35.35 14.72
C GLN A 280 18.37 -36.41 14.94
N GLU A 281 18.80 -37.65 15.13
CA GLU A 281 17.90 -38.74 15.52
C GLU A 281 17.34 -38.47 16.92
N SER A 282 16.11 -37.98 16.97
CA SER A 282 15.47 -37.54 18.21
C SER A 282 14.40 -38.50 18.72
N VAL A 283 14.00 -39.52 17.93
CA VAL A 283 12.71 -40.22 18.14
C VAL A 283 12.77 -41.75 18.11
N TYR A 284 13.91 -42.41 17.87
CA TYR A 284 13.92 -43.89 17.97
C TYR A 284 13.74 -44.35 19.42
N PHE A 285 12.57 -44.93 19.72
CA PHE A 285 12.31 -45.64 20.97
C PHE A 285 11.19 -46.69 20.79
N PRO A 286 11.27 -47.84 21.48
CA PRO A 286 10.19 -48.83 21.46
C PRO A 286 8.94 -48.26 22.13
N VAL A 287 7.75 -48.63 21.66
CA VAL A 287 6.48 -48.20 22.27
C VAL A 287 6.37 -48.69 23.72
N GLU A 288 6.85 -49.90 23.97
CA GLU A 288 6.92 -50.50 25.29
C GLU A 288 7.84 -49.69 26.21
N GLY A 289 7.36 -49.37 27.41
CA GLY A 289 8.09 -48.57 28.41
C GLY A 289 8.20 -47.06 28.10
N ASN A 290 7.73 -46.58 26.95
CA ASN A 290 7.88 -45.17 26.52
C ASN A 290 6.54 -44.46 26.28
N GLN A 291 5.48 -44.82 27.00
CA GLN A 291 4.13 -44.30 26.75
C GLN A 291 4.04 -42.76 26.86
N ALA A 292 4.85 -42.14 27.72
CA ALA A 292 4.93 -40.68 27.84
C ALA A 292 5.48 -40.02 26.57
N ARG A 293 6.52 -40.61 25.96
CA ARG A 293 7.11 -40.11 24.70
C ARG A 293 6.19 -40.34 23.52
N VAL A 294 5.49 -41.48 23.46
CA VAL A 294 4.43 -41.71 22.45
C VAL A 294 3.35 -40.62 22.55
N LYS A 295 2.89 -40.29 23.77
CA LYS A 295 1.91 -39.23 23.98
C LYS A 295 2.43 -37.87 23.50
N GLN A 296 3.70 -37.55 23.79
CA GLN A 296 4.34 -36.31 23.32
C GLN A 296 4.37 -36.22 21.79
N VAL A 297 4.71 -37.32 21.10
CA VAL A 297 4.67 -37.39 19.64
C VAL A 297 3.25 -37.20 19.13
N SER A 298 2.26 -37.90 19.71
CA SER A 298 0.85 -37.76 19.34
C SER A 298 0.33 -36.33 19.53
N GLU A 299 0.77 -35.63 20.58
CA GLU A 299 0.42 -34.22 20.80
C GLU A 299 1.11 -33.28 19.80
N ALA A 300 2.35 -33.58 19.38
CA ALA A 300 3.05 -32.80 18.38
C ALA A 300 2.37 -32.83 17.00
N TRP A 301 1.76 -33.96 16.64
CA TRP A 301 0.96 -34.11 15.42
C TRP A 301 -0.29 -33.23 15.35
N ARG A 302 -0.73 -32.63 16.48
CA ARG A 302 -1.80 -31.62 16.48
C ARG A 302 -1.35 -30.26 15.95
N SER A 303 -0.04 -30.05 15.77
CA SER A 303 0.54 -28.79 15.31
C SER A 303 1.63 -29.08 14.27
N ILE A 304 1.17 -29.56 13.11
CA ILE A 304 2.00 -29.82 11.94
C ILE A 304 2.49 -28.49 11.38
N GLN A 305 3.80 -28.40 11.13
CA GLN A 305 4.42 -27.27 10.47
C GLN A 305 4.71 -27.64 9.03
N ARG A 306 4.14 -26.88 8.09
CA ARG A 306 4.36 -27.06 6.66
C ARG A 306 5.24 -25.96 6.11
N LYS A 307 6.10 -26.27 5.14
CA LYS A 307 6.94 -25.31 4.43
C LYS A 307 6.80 -25.51 2.94
N GLY A 308 6.94 -24.42 2.20
CA GLY A 308 6.77 -24.38 0.75
C GLY A 308 7.31 -23.07 0.22
N LYS A 309 6.61 -22.46 -0.75
CA LYS A 309 7.14 -21.33 -1.51
C LYS A 309 7.58 -20.12 -0.67
N VAL A 310 6.88 -19.83 0.42
CA VAL A 310 7.19 -18.68 1.28
C VAL A 310 8.50 -18.88 2.05
N SER A 311 8.76 -20.09 2.54
CA SER A 311 9.88 -20.40 3.42
C SER A 311 11.10 -20.96 2.71
N TRP A 312 10.93 -21.59 1.55
CA TRP A 312 12.01 -22.20 0.76
C TRP A 312 12.24 -21.53 -0.60
N GLY A 313 11.48 -20.48 -0.92
CA GLY A 313 11.67 -19.71 -2.14
C GLY A 313 10.97 -20.32 -3.35
N ARG A 314 11.36 -19.87 -4.55
CA ARG A 314 10.75 -20.34 -5.81
C ARG A 314 11.11 -21.80 -6.08
N ALA A 315 10.21 -22.50 -6.77
CA ALA A 315 10.46 -23.84 -7.25
C ALA A 315 11.73 -23.87 -8.11
N ASN A 316 12.71 -24.64 -7.65
CA ASN A 316 14.04 -24.81 -8.21
C ASN A 316 14.62 -26.06 -7.59
N ASN A 317 15.01 -27.07 -8.36
CA ASN A 317 15.48 -28.36 -7.84
C ASN A 317 17.02 -28.50 -7.83
N ARG A 318 17.75 -27.39 -8.02
CA ARG A 318 19.22 -27.34 -8.02
C ARG A 318 19.80 -27.57 -6.60
N SER A 319 20.92 -28.27 -6.53
CA SER A 319 21.83 -28.20 -5.39
C SER A 319 22.91 -27.16 -5.65
N PHE A 320 23.50 -26.65 -4.57
CA PHE A 320 24.60 -25.68 -4.62
C PHE A 320 25.85 -26.27 -3.95
N PRO A 321 27.05 -25.79 -4.32
CA PRO A 321 28.32 -26.36 -3.86
C PRO A 321 28.45 -26.60 -2.34
N PRO A 322 27.95 -25.72 -1.44
CA PRO A 322 28.04 -26.00 0.00
C PRO A 322 27.30 -27.28 0.44
N PHE A 323 26.18 -27.60 -0.20
CA PHE A 323 25.44 -28.84 0.05
C PHE A 323 26.16 -30.03 -0.60
N ASP A 324 26.65 -29.88 -1.82
CA ASP A 324 27.35 -30.94 -2.56
C ASP A 324 28.65 -31.37 -1.86
N ASP A 325 29.41 -30.41 -1.32
CA ASP A 325 30.61 -30.65 -0.52
C ASP A 325 30.29 -31.40 0.78
N TRP A 326 29.19 -31.02 1.44
CA TRP A 326 28.72 -31.70 2.64
C TRP A 326 28.27 -33.13 2.34
N LEU A 327 27.53 -33.34 1.25
CA LEU A 327 27.08 -34.64 0.80
C LEU A 327 28.28 -35.55 0.45
N SER A 328 29.27 -35.02 -0.26
CA SER A 328 30.49 -35.75 -0.61
C SER A 328 31.25 -36.23 0.63
N LYS A 329 31.37 -35.37 1.65
CA LYS A 329 31.95 -35.76 2.95
C LYS A 329 31.10 -36.81 3.65
N ARG A 330 29.77 -36.72 3.58
CA ARG A 330 28.86 -37.71 4.17
C ARG A 330 29.00 -39.07 3.49
N VAL A 331 29.01 -39.11 2.15
CA VAL A 331 29.23 -40.33 1.36
C VAL A 331 30.54 -41.03 1.75
N GLY A 332 31.61 -40.25 1.96
CA GLY A 332 32.89 -40.76 2.45
C GLY A 332 32.82 -41.39 3.86
N LEU A 333 31.88 -40.95 4.71
CA LEU A 333 31.63 -41.54 6.03
C LEU A 333 30.70 -42.76 5.95
N THR A 334 29.67 -42.73 5.08
CA THR A 334 28.68 -43.80 4.97
C THR A 334 29.24 -45.08 4.31
N CYS A 335 30.38 -44.97 3.60
CA CYS A 335 31.09 -46.07 2.92
C CYS A 335 30.15 -46.91 2.05
N LEU A 336 29.68 -46.31 0.94
CA LEU A 336 28.77 -46.98 0.01
C LEU A 336 29.30 -48.37 -0.40
N PRO A 337 28.44 -49.41 -0.43
CA PRO A 337 28.87 -50.79 -0.64
C PRO A 337 29.25 -51.11 -2.08
N PHE A 338 29.07 -50.17 -3.01
CA PHE A 338 29.36 -50.35 -4.42
C PHE A 338 30.50 -49.42 -4.85
N PRO A 339 31.42 -49.87 -5.73
CA PRO A 339 32.43 -49.00 -6.29
C PRO A 339 31.76 -47.90 -7.12
N MET A 340 32.32 -46.70 -7.08
CA MET A 340 31.88 -45.61 -7.94
C MET A 340 32.08 -46.02 -9.41
N VAL A 341 31.03 -45.95 -10.21
CA VAL A 341 31.05 -46.30 -11.65
C VAL A 341 30.95 -45.01 -12.44
N ASP A 342 31.63 -44.94 -13.59
CA ASP A 342 31.51 -43.81 -14.50
C ASP A 342 30.05 -43.66 -14.98
N PRO A 343 29.54 -42.42 -15.12
CA PRO A 343 28.17 -42.16 -15.55
C PRO A 343 27.84 -42.83 -16.89
N TRP A 344 26.60 -43.33 -17.02
CA TRP A 344 26.12 -44.09 -18.19
C TRP A 344 26.06 -43.30 -19.50
N TYR A 345 26.22 -41.98 -19.43
CA TYR A 345 26.29 -41.09 -20.58
C TYR A 345 27.40 -40.06 -20.37
N PRO A 346 28.07 -39.61 -21.45
CA PRO A 346 29.02 -38.51 -21.37
C PRO A 346 28.40 -37.33 -20.63
N LEU A 347 29.20 -36.63 -19.83
CA LEU A 347 28.87 -35.29 -19.37
C LEU A 347 28.60 -34.49 -20.64
N ILE A 348 27.33 -34.24 -20.96
CA ILE A 348 27.02 -33.01 -21.67
C ILE A 348 27.47 -31.96 -20.66
N GLU A 349 28.66 -31.39 -20.93
CA GLU A 349 29.10 -30.14 -20.32
C GLU A 349 28.02 -29.12 -20.66
N GLU A 350 26.96 -29.10 -19.84
CA GLU A 350 26.24 -27.86 -19.67
C GLU A 350 27.31 -26.91 -19.19
N THR A 351 27.53 -25.83 -19.96
CA THR A 351 28.31 -24.68 -19.52
C THR A 351 28.03 -24.52 -18.04
N PRO A 352 29.03 -24.68 -17.14
CA PRO A 352 28.82 -24.50 -15.72
C PRO A 352 28.01 -23.22 -15.60
N SER A 353 26.86 -23.27 -14.92
CA SER A 353 26.16 -22.03 -14.56
C SER A 353 27.25 -21.13 -14.03
N THR A 354 27.56 -20.04 -14.75
CA THR A 354 28.81 -19.26 -14.76
C THR A 354 28.93 -18.45 -13.48
N VAL A 355 28.85 -19.15 -12.37
CA VAL A 355 28.78 -18.62 -11.03
C VAL A 355 29.61 -19.58 -10.18
N SER A 356 30.90 -19.27 -10.12
CA SER A 356 31.84 -19.83 -9.16
C SER A 356 31.34 -19.64 -7.72
N MET A 357 31.90 -20.40 -6.77
CA MET A 357 31.58 -20.27 -5.33
C MET A 357 31.71 -18.83 -4.84
N ASP A 358 32.73 -18.11 -5.34
CA ASP A 358 32.97 -16.72 -4.99
C ASP A 358 31.85 -15.83 -5.54
N GLU A 359 31.42 -16.03 -6.79
CA GLU A 359 30.30 -15.29 -7.39
C GLU A 359 28.96 -15.62 -6.73
N PHE A 360 28.74 -16.84 -6.24
CA PHE A 360 27.52 -17.19 -5.49
C PHE A 360 27.52 -16.55 -4.10
N LEU A 361 28.64 -16.60 -3.38
CA LEU A 361 28.77 -15.93 -2.08
C LEU A 361 28.68 -14.41 -2.23
N GLU A 362 29.21 -13.86 -3.32
CA GLU A 362 29.12 -12.45 -3.66
C GLU A 362 27.68 -12.05 -4.01
N MET A 363 26.98 -12.81 -4.86
CA MET A 363 25.54 -12.62 -5.10
C MET A 363 24.70 -12.77 -3.83
N LYS A 364 25.07 -13.67 -2.92
CA LYS A 364 24.37 -13.82 -1.64
C LYS A 364 24.60 -12.61 -0.75
N ARG A 365 25.83 -12.10 -0.66
CA ARG A 365 26.16 -10.85 0.04
C ARG A 365 25.44 -9.66 -0.60
N GLU A 366 25.37 -9.59 -1.92
CA GLU A 366 24.62 -8.57 -2.64
C GLU A 366 23.12 -8.67 -2.37
N ARG A 367 22.55 -9.88 -2.42
CA ARG A 367 21.14 -10.10 -2.06
C ARG A 367 20.85 -9.67 -0.63
N ASP A 368 21.70 -10.04 0.32
CA ASP A 368 21.52 -9.69 1.73
C ASP A 368 21.74 -8.17 1.96
N ARG A 369 22.64 -7.54 1.21
CA ARG A 369 22.79 -6.06 1.14
C ARG A 369 21.55 -5.40 0.56
N LEU A 370 21.07 -5.85 -0.60
CA LEU A 370 19.87 -5.34 -1.26
C LEU A 370 18.63 -5.53 -0.39
N LEU A 371 18.55 -6.61 0.39
CA LEU A 371 17.47 -6.82 1.34
C LEU A 371 17.53 -5.79 2.49
N THR A 372 18.73 -5.47 2.97
CA THR A 372 18.95 -4.43 3.99
C THR A 372 18.65 -3.03 3.43
N GLU A 373 19.10 -2.74 2.21
CA GLU A 373 18.81 -1.49 1.52
C GLU A 373 17.30 -1.35 1.25
N LYS A 374 16.64 -2.45 0.86
CA LYS A 374 15.19 -2.49 0.68
C LYS A 374 14.47 -2.15 1.99
N THR A 375 14.85 -2.74 3.12
CA THR A 375 14.19 -2.43 4.41
C THR A 375 14.47 -0.99 4.84
N GLU A 376 15.67 -0.45 4.58
CA GLU A 376 15.98 0.95 4.82
C GLU A 376 15.18 1.91 3.93
N LEU A 377 15.01 1.58 2.64
CA LEU A 377 14.19 2.32 1.70
C LEU A 377 12.71 2.27 2.09
N GLU A 378 12.20 1.10 2.50
CA GLU A 378 10.85 0.96 3.03
C GLU A 378 10.63 1.84 4.27
N MET A 379 11.58 1.86 5.21
CA MET A 379 11.55 2.78 6.34
C MET A 379 11.62 4.25 5.90
N SER A 380 12.40 4.57 4.86
CA SER A 380 12.53 5.92 4.32
C SER A 380 11.24 6.39 3.65
N VAL A 381 10.60 5.54 2.85
CA VAL A 381 9.28 5.79 2.25
C VAL A 381 8.25 6.02 3.34
N ALA A 382 8.24 5.22 4.40
CA ALA A 382 7.34 5.43 5.54
C ALA A 382 7.59 6.76 6.27
N ARG A 383 8.84 7.25 6.34
CA ARG A 383 9.16 8.59 6.86
C ARG A 383 8.65 9.69 5.94
N VAL A 384 8.91 9.59 4.62
CA VAL A 384 8.46 10.56 3.63
C VAL A 384 6.93 10.63 3.58
N GLN A 385 6.23 9.49 3.66
CA GLN A 385 4.78 9.44 3.73
C GLN A 385 4.24 10.18 4.95
N ARG A 386 4.85 10.01 6.13
CA ARG A 386 4.49 10.78 7.33
C ARG A 386 4.67 12.28 7.13
N VAL A 387 5.83 12.71 6.61
CA VAL A 387 6.11 14.13 6.36
C VAL A 387 5.13 14.71 5.33
N ASN A 388 4.82 13.97 4.26
CA ASN A 388 3.85 14.41 3.26
C ASN A 388 2.45 14.55 3.85
N GLN A 389 2.06 13.67 4.77
CA GLN A 389 0.77 13.76 5.45
C GLN A 389 0.71 14.96 6.39
N GLU A 390 1.80 15.27 7.10
CA GLU A 390 1.92 16.51 7.89
C GLU A 390 1.90 17.77 7.02
N LEU A 391 2.61 17.77 5.90
CA LEU A 391 2.61 18.88 4.94
C LEU A 391 1.22 19.10 4.35
N LYS A 392 0.49 18.03 4.04
CA LYS A 392 -0.88 18.12 3.55
C LYS A 392 -1.80 18.82 4.57
N VAL A 393 -1.71 18.45 5.84
CA VAL A 393 -2.46 19.13 6.92
C VAL A 393 -2.06 20.61 7.02
N LYS A 394 -0.76 20.93 6.94
CA LYS A 394 -0.30 22.33 6.96
C LYS A 394 -0.79 23.14 5.76
N MET A 395 -0.82 22.54 4.57
CA MET A 395 -1.38 23.17 3.37
C MET A 395 -2.87 23.44 3.51
N GLU A 396 -3.65 22.45 3.97
CA GLU A 396 -5.09 22.63 4.23
C GLU A 396 -5.35 23.75 5.25
N ASP A 397 -4.53 23.86 6.29
CA ASP A 397 -4.63 24.96 7.25
C ASP A 397 -4.20 26.31 6.68
N GLN A 398 -3.19 26.34 5.80
CA GLN A 398 -2.78 27.54 5.10
C GLN A 398 -3.87 28.02 4.11
N ASP A 399 -4.50 27.11 3.38
CA ASP A 399 -5.61 27.41 2.47
C ASP A 399 -6.81 27.98 3.24
N LYS A 400 -7.12 27.43 4.42
CA LYS A 400 -8.15 28.00 5.30
C LYS A 400 -7.80 29.42 5.74
N ARG A 401 -6.54 29.70 6.07
CA ARG A 401 -6.08 31.06 6.44
C ARG A 401 -6.20 32.02 5.26
N HIS A 402 -5.73 31.63 4.08
CA HIS A 402 -5.87 32.43 2.86
C HIS A 402 -7.32 32.70 2.50
N ALA A 403 -8.21 31.71 2.67
CA ALA A 403 -9.64 31.89 2.45
C ALA A 403 -10.27 32.89 3.45
N LEU A 404 -9.83 32.87 4.71
CA LEU A 404 -10.26 33.85 5.71
C LEU A 404 -9.73 35.26 5.40
N GLU A 405 -8.47 35.37 4.99
CA GLU A 405 -7.87 36.64 4.57
C GLU A 405 -8.54 37.22 3.32
N ALA A 406 -8.85 36.38 2.32
CA ALA A 406 -9.59 36.79 1.13
C ALA A 406 -10.97 37.35 1.49
N LYS A 407 -11.72 36.67 2.37
CA LYS A 407 -13.01 37.19 2.87
C LYS A 407 -12.85 38.51 3.61
N ARG A 408 -11.79 38.68 4.40
CA ARG A 408 -11.49 39.93 5.09
C ARG A 408 -11.17 41.04 4.09
N PHE A 409 -10.38 40.76 3.08
CA PHE A 409 -10.04 41.70 2.02
C PHE A 409 -11.26 42.10 1.18
N GLU A 410 -12.16 41.17 0.86
CA GLU A 410 -13.44 41.46 0.21
C GLU A 410 -14.30 42.40 1.06
N MET A 411 -14.39 42.14 2.37
CA MET A 411 -15.14 42.98 3.31
C MET A 411 -14.53 44.39 3.41
N ASP A 412 -13.21 44.49 3.52
CA ASP A 412 -12.49 45.76 3.55
C ASP A 412 -12.68 46.53 2.22
N THR A 413 -12.57 45.85 1.08
CA THR A 413 -12.80 46.45 -0.25
C THR A 413 -14.22 46.97 -0.38
N ALA A 414 -15.23 46.22 0.08
CA ALA A 414 -16.62 46.68 0.11
C ALA A 414 -16.82 47.88 1.03
N TYR A 415 -16.15 47.90 2.19
CA TYR A 415 -16.18 49.02 3.13
C TYR A 415 -15.56 50.30 2.53
N TYR A 416 -14.34 50.21 1.99
CA TYR A 416 -13.68 51.33 1.33
C TYR A 416 -14.42 51.79 0.07
N GLY A 417 -15.04 50.85 -0.67
CA GLY A 417 -15.92 51.18 -1.79
C GLY A 417 -17.09 52.06 -1.38
N LYS A 418 -17.75 51.74 -0.25
CA LYS A 418 -18.82 52.58 0.32
C LYS A 418 -18.31 53.96 0.73
N ILE A 419 -17.15 54.04 1.39
CA ILE A 419 -16.54 55.33 1.76
C ILE A 419 -16.23 56.15 0.51
N SER A 420 -15.63 55.54 -0.51
CA SER A 420 -15.30 56.23 -1.76
C SER A 420 -16.55 56.73 -2.47
N GLN A 421 -17.65 55.97 -2.47
CA GLN A 421 -18.93 56.43 -3.01
C GLN A 421 -19.49 57.61 -2.22
N ALA A 422 -19.49 57.54 -0.88
CA ALA A 422 -19.94 58.62 -0.02
C ALA A 422 -19.10 59.90 -0.17
N LEU A 423 -17.77 59.75 -0.32
CA LEU A 423 -16.87 60.86 -0.59
C LEU A 423 -17.12 61.46 -1.98
N ALA A 424 -17.33 60.63 -3.01
CA ALA A 424 -17.67 61.10 -4.35
C ALA A 424 -19.02 61.85 -4.36
N SER A 425 -20.04 61.40 -3.62
CA SER A 425 -21.29 62.15 -3.48
C SER A 425 -21.09 63.46 -2.73
N SER A 426 -20.31 63.46 -1.65
CA SER A 426 -20.01 64.69 -0.89
C SER A 426 -19.23 65.71 -1.73
N ASN A 427 -18.24 65.26 -2.52
CA ASN A 427 -17.51 66.12 -3.45
C ASN A 427 -18.43 66.72 -4.53
N ARG A 428 -19.35 65.93 -5.10
CA ARG A 428 -20.35 66.46 -6.04
C ARG A 428 -21.23 67.53 -5.38
N GLU A 429 -21.67 67.31 -4.15
CA GLU A 429 -22.43 68.32 -3.39
C GLU A 429 -21.59 69.57 -3.11
N HIS A 430 -20.30 69.40 -2.78
CA HIS A 430 -19.37 70.51 -2.61
C HIS A 430 -19.19 71.31 -3.91
N ASP A 431 -19.03 70.63 -5.05
CA ASP A 431 -18.91 71.30 -6.35
C ASP A 431 -20.19 72.08 -6.71
N ILE A 432 -21.36 71.48 -6.49
CA ILE A 432 -22.66 72.14 -6.69
C ILE A 432 -22.78 73.37 -5.79
N THR A 433 -22.41 73.26 -4.51
CA THR A 433 -22.47 74.38 -3.56
C THR A 433 -21.47 75.48 -3.90
N LYS A 434 -20.25 75.11 -4.33
CA LYS A 434 -19.23 76.04 -4.82
C LYS A 434 -19.71 76.79 -6.06
N GLU A 435 -20.33 76.10 -7.01
CA GLU A 435 -20.89 76.72 -8.21
C GLU A 435 -22.05 77.68 -7.86
N ARG A 436 -22.93 77.27 -6.95
CA ARG A 436 -23.99 78.16 -6.41
C ARG A 436 -23.40 79.41 -5.76
N LEU A 437 -22.34 79.27 -4.96
CA LEU A 437 -21.65 80.39 -4.32
C LEU A 437 -21.00 81.32 -5.35
N ALA A 438 -20.37 80.77 -6.40
CA ALA A 438 -19.79 81.57 -7.47
C ALA A 438 -20.86 82.37 -8.23
N ARG A 439 -22.01 81.75 -8.53
CA ARG A 439 -23.16 82.45 -9.14
C ARG A 439 -23.69 83.56 -8.24
N ALA A 440 -23.88 83.29 -6.94
CA ALA A 440 -24.33 84.31 -5.99
C ALA A 440 -23.31 85.46 -5.85
N SER A 441 -22.02 85.15 -5.81
CA SER A 441 -20.95 86.15 -5.74
C SER A 441 -20.95 87.05 -6.99
N LYS A 442 -21.15 86.48 -8.19
CA LYS A 442 -21.29 87.26 -9.43
C LYS A 442 -22.50 88.20 -9.37
N VAL A 443 -23.64 87.73 -8.88
CA VAL A 443 -24.85 88.57 -8.71
C VAL A 443 -24.56 89.73 -7.75
N ILE A 444 -23.88 89.48 -6.63
CA ILE A 444 -23.47 90.53 -5.69
C ILE A 444 -22.53 91.53 -6.36
N GLU A 445 -21.56 91.07 -7.14
CA GLU A 445 -20.61 91.92 -7.85
C GLU A 445 -21.31 92.79 -8.91
N ASP A 446 -22.22 92.20 -9.69
CA ASP A 446 -23.03 92.90 -10.68
C ASP A 446 -23.95 93.94 -10.01
N GLU A 447 -24.51 93.62 -8.84
CA GLU A 447 -25.32 94.56 -8.06
C GLU A 447 -24.48 95.70 -7.46
N LYS A 448 -23.27 95.41 -6.96
CA LYS A 448 -22.31 96.46 -6.54
C LYS A 448 -21.97 97.39 -7.70
N ARG A 449 -21.71 96.84 -8.90
CA ARG A 449 -21.47 97.65 -10.12
C ARG A 449 -22.67 98.52 -10.46
N ARG A 450 -23.90 97.99 -10.37
CA ARG A 450 -25.12 98.79 -10.55
C ARG A 450 -25.23 99.91 -9.52
N GLN A 451 -24.97 99.64 -8.24
CA GLN A 451 -25.02 100.68 -7.21
C GLN A 451 -23.98 101.78 -7.44
N ILE A 452 -22.76 101.42 -7.87
CA ILE A 452 -21.75 102.41 -8.27
C ILE A 452 -22.26 103.25 -9.45
N LEU A 453 -22.79 102.63 -10.49
CA LEU A 453 -23.34 103.34 -11.65
C LEU A 453 -24.46 104.32 -11.25
N VAL A 454 -25.39 103.89 -10.39
CA VAL A 454 -26.47 104.74 -9.87
C VAL A 454 -25.91 105.89 -9.03
N ARG A 455 -24.86 105.64 -8.23
CA ARG A 455 -24.19 106.69 -7.47
C ARG A 455 -23.52 107.71 -8.40
N ASP A 456 -22.76 107.26 -9.38
CA ASP A 456 -22.06 108.13 -10.32
C ASP A 456 -23.07 108.96 -11.15
N GLN A 457 -24.20 108.38 -11.56
CA GLN A 457 -25.31 109.12 -12.19
C GLN A 457 -25.88 110.22 -11.27
N ARG A 458 -26.06 109.94 -9.97
CA ARG A 458 -26.49 110.96 -9.00
C ARG A 458 -25.44 112.05 -8.83
N ASP A 459 -24.16 111.68 -8.75
CA ASP A 459 -23.05 112.63 -8.62
C ASP A 459 -22.97 113.54 -9.85
N ASP A 460 -23.16 112.99 -11.05
CA ASP A 460 -23.21 113.78 -12.29
C ASP A 460 -24.43 114.70 -12.34
N GLN A 461 -25.60 114.26 -11.89
CA GLN A 461 -26.77 115.14 -11.72
C GLN A 461 -26.47 116.28 -10.74
N VAL A 462 -25.79 116.00 -9.62
CA VAL A 462 -25.37 117.02 -8.67
C VAL A 462 -24.38 118.01 -9.31
N ARG A 463 -23.41 117.52 -10.10
CA ARG A 463 -22.48 118.40 -10.83
C ARG A 463 -23.21 119.33 -11.81
N VAL A 464 -24.18 118.81 -12.55
CA VAL A 464 -25.00 119.63 -13.47
C VAL A 464 -25.76 120.71 -12.70
N LEU A 465 -26.40 120.35 -11.58
CA LEU A 465 -27.10 121.32 -10.73
C LEU A 465 -26.16 122.38 -10.16
N ILE A 466 -24.95 122.00 -9.73
CA ILE A 466 -23.92 122.96 -9.26
C ILE A 466 -23.57 123.94 -10.39
N ALA A 467 -23.30 123.44 -11.61
CA ALA A 467 -22.97 124.29 -12.76
C ALA A 467 -24.12 125.26 -13.13
N GLU A 468 -25.37 124.81 -13.06
CA GLU A 468 -26.55 125.68 -13.23
C GLU A 468 -26.62 126.78 -12.16
N TRP A 469 -26.34 126.44 -10.91
CA TRP A 469 -26.30 127.40 -9.81
C TRP A 469 -25.17 128.42 -9.95
N GLU A 470 -23.98 127.99 -10.38
CA GLU A 470 -22.86 128.88 -10.68
C GLU A 470 -23.17 129.84 -11.83
N ALA A 471 -23.84 129.37 -12.88
CA ALA A 471 -24.30 130.22 -13.98
C ALA A 471 -25.31 131.28 -13.51
N LYS A 472 -26.27 130.88 -12.65
CA LYS A 472 -27.21 131.83 -12.02
C LYS A 472 -26.50 132.87 -11.16
N LEU A 473 -25.49 132.48 -10.40
CA LEU A 473 -24.66 133.40 -9.61
C LEU A 473 -23.94 134.44 -10.49
N LYS A 474 -23.41 134.03 -11.64
CA LYS A 474 -22.82 134.99 -12.61
C LYS A 474 -23.83 136.01 -13.12
N ILE A 475 -25.05 135.58 -13.46
CA ILE A 475 -26.13 136.49 -13.88
C ILE A 475 -26.51 137.47 -12.76
N ILE A 476 -26.57 136.99 -11.50
CA ILE A 476 -26.83 137.85 -10.35
C ILE A 476 -25.71 138.87 -10.15
N ALA A 477 -24.44 138.44 -10.27
CA ALA A 477 -23.28 139.32 -10.17
C ALA A 477 -23.26 140.40 -11.26
N GLU A 478 -23.59 140.06 -12.52
CA GLU A 478 -23.76 141.02 -13.60
C GLU A 478 -24.87 142.02 -13.31
N ARG A 479 -26.04 141.54 -12.87
CA ARG A 479 -27.17 142.41 -12.49
C ARG A 479 -26.77 143.40 -11.38
N ASP A 480 -26.02 142.94 -10.39
CA ASP A 480 -25.59 143.77 -9.27
C ASP A 480 -24.51 144.78 -9.70
N HIS A 481 -23.63 144.42 -10.66
CA HIS A 481 -22.72 145.37 -11.32
C HIS A 481 -23.48 146.47 -12.07
N TYR A 482 -24.47 146.13 -12.90
CA TYR A 482 -25.30 147.13 -13.60
C TYR A 482 -26.07 148.03 -12.62
N ARG A 483 -26.52 147.47 -11.49
CA ARG A 483 -27.18 148.24 -10.44
C ARG A 483 -26.21 149.26 -9.80
N ALA A 484 -24.97 148.86 -9.54
CA ALA A 484 -23.92 149.73 -9.01
C ALA A 484 -23.51 150.84 -10.00
N GLU A 485 -23.43 150.55 -11.31
CA GLU A 485 -23.19 151.56 -12.35
C GLU A 485 -24.32 152.58 -12.42
N ARG A 486 -25.58 152.13 -12.43
CA ARG A 486 -26.75 153.02 -12.41
C ARG A 486 -26.71 153.96 -11.20
N ASP A 487 -26.36 153.45 -10.03
CA ASP A 487 -26.23 154.25 -8.82
C ASP A 487 -25.03 155.23 -8.88
N HIS A 488 -23.94 154.86 -9.57
CA HIS A 488 -22.84 155.79 -9.89
C HIS A 488 -23.28 156.94 -10.80
N TYR A 489 -24.00 156.64 -11.89
CA TYR A 489 -24.58 157.66 -12.78
C TYR A 489 -25.54 158.60 -12.04
N PHE A 490 -26.39 158.07 -11.16
CA PHE A 490 -27.28 158.90 -10.33
C PHE A 490 -26.51 159.87 -9.43
N ARG A 491 -25.39 159.43 -8.83
CA ARG A 491 -24.52 160.30 -8.02
C ARG A 491 -23.87 161.41 -8.86
N GLN A 492 -23.35 161.07 -10.03
CA GLN A 492 -22.77 162.04 -10.98
C GLN A 492 -23.78 163.12 -11.40
N MET A 493 -25.01 162.72 -11.72
CA MET A 493 -26.08 163.64 -12.10
C MET A 493 -26.41 164.63 -10.96
N LYS A 494 -26.45 164.15 -9.72
CA LYS A 494 -26.73 164.97 -8.53
C LYS A 494 -25.64 166.01 -8.26
N ILE A 495 -24.38 165.69 -8.58
CA ILE A 495 -23.25 166.63 -8.52
C ILE A 495 -23.40 167.70 -9.60
N HIS A 496 -23.68 167.30 -10.84
CA HIS A 496 -23.88 168.22 -11.97
C HIS A 496 -25.02 169.22 -11.71
N GLN A 497 -26.13 168.75 -11.14
CA GLN A 497 -27.28 169.59 -10.83
C GLN A 497 -26.97 170.64 -9.75
N LYS A 498 -26.07 170.32 -8.82
CA LYS A 498 -25.57 171.24 -7.79
C LYS A 498 -24.66 172.32 -8.38
N GLU A 499 -23.83 171.96 -9.35
CA GLU A 499 -22.92 172.89 -10.05
C GLU A 499 -23.70 173.89 -10.92
N VAL A 500 -24.75 173.44 -11.61
CA VAL A 500 -25.63 174.32 -12.40
C VAL A 500 -26.33 175.37 -11.51
N GLY A 501 -26.77 174.97 -10.31
CA GLY A 501 -27.36 175.90 -9.34
C GLY A 501 -26.38 176.97 -8.86
N ARG A 502 -25.11 176.61 -8.65
CA ARG A 502 -24.04 177.55 -8.25
C ARG A 502 -23.80 178.61 -9.33
N LEU A 503 -23.71 178.19 -10.59
CA LEU A 503 -23.46 179.09 -11.72
C LEU A 503 -24.62 180.05 -12.01
N GLN A 504 -25.87 179.65 -11.72
CA GLN A 504 -27.03 180.55 -11.86
C GLN A 504 -27.07 181.64 -10.79
N GLN A 505 -26.61 181.34 -9.57
CA GLN A 505 -26.53 182.30 -8.48
C GLN A 505 -25.46 183.38 -8.76
N GLU A 506 -24.29 182.97 -9.25
CA GLU A 506 -23.17 183.86 -9.61
C GLU A 506 -23.53 184.84 -10.74
N ASN A 507 -24.37 184.41 -11.70
CA ASN A 507 -24.83 185.24 -12.81
C ASN A 507 -25.84 186.32 -12.37
N THR A 508 -26.52 186.12 -11.24
CA THR A 508 -27.52 187.06 -10.71
C THR A 508 -26.84 188.20 -9.94
N GLU A 509 -25.76 187.89 -9.20
CA GLU A 509 -24.98 188.89 -8.44
C GLU A 509 -24.22 189.87 -9.35
N LEU A 510 -23.69 189.38 -10.49
CA LEU A 510 -23.00 190.24 -11.47
C LEU A 510 -23.93 191.25 -12.16
N ARG A 511 -25.23 190.95 -12.29
CA ARG A 511 -26.21 191.89 -12.88
C ARG A 511 -26.55 193.04 -11.94
N PHE A 512 -26.61 192.79 -10.62
CA PHE A 512 -26.86 193.84 -9.63
C PHE A 512 -25.69 194.81 -9.47
N ALA A 513 -24.45 194.35 -9.63
CA ALA A 513 -23.26 195.19 -9.52
C ALA A 513 -23.16 196.25 -10.66
N ALA A 514 -23.72 195.97 -11.83
CA ALA A 514 -23.66 196.87 -12.99
C ALA A 514 -24.72 197.99 -12.96
N GLU A 515 -25.85 197.79 -12.27
CA GLU A 515 -26.90 198.82 -12.14
C GLU A 515 -26.56 199.89 -11.10
N PHE A 516 -25.72 199.58 -10.10
CA PHE A 516 -25.33 200.54 -9.06
C PHE A 516 -24.35 201.62 -9.57
N ALA A 517 -23.53 201.31 -10.58
CA ALA A 517 -22.56 202.26 -11.13
C ALA A 517 -23.17 203.33 -12.06
N ARG A 518 -24.47 203.27 -12.36
CA ARG A 518 -25.18 204.27 -13.18
C ARG A 518 -25.85 205.41 -12.38
N MET A 519 -25.77 205.39 -11.04
CA MET A 519 -26.55 206.30 -10.18
C MET A 519 -25.76 207.46 -9.54
N GLU A 520 -24.47 207.64 -9.81
CA GLU A 520 -23.62 208.60 -9.07
C GLU A 520 -23.22 209.91 -9.80
N ASP A 521 -23.73 210.24 -11.01
CA ASP A 521 -23.15 211.32 -11.84
C ASP A 521 -24.07 212.51 -12.29
N GLU A 522 -25.17 212.88 -11.61
CA GLU A 522 -25.95 214.11 -11.96
C GLU A 522 -26.49 214.97 -10.76
N ILE A 523 -25.75 216.01 -10.23
CA ILE A 523 -26.20 217.29 -9.51
C ILE A 523 -25.06 218.40 -9.44
N GLY A 524 -25.31 219.76 -9.56
CA GLY A 524 -24.37 220.96 -9.42
C GLY A 524 -24.93 222.23 -8.63
N PRO A 525 -24.31 223.46 -8.44
CA PRO A 525 -24.57 224.38 -7.28
C PRO A 525 -25.89 225.26 -7.24
N SER A 526 -26.61 225.19 -6.10
CA SER A 526 -27.34 226.12 -5.18
C SER A 526 -26.42 226.62 -4.06
N VAL A 527 -26.90 227.42 -3.12
CA VAL A 527 -26.19 228.57 -2.61
C VAL A 527 -25.87 229.44 -3.83
N GLY A 528 -25.13 228.91 -4.79
CA GLY A 528 -24.75 229.56 -6.02
C GLY A 528 -25.37 228.93 -7.24
N PRO A 529 -26.59 229.33 -7.58
CA PRO A 529 -27.10 229.27 -8.93
C PRO A 529 -26.18 230.08 -9.81
N SER A 530 -26.10 229.71 -11.08
CA SER A 530 -25.39 230.44 -12.12
C SER A 530 -23.88 230.61 -11.90
N SER A 531 -23.17 229.91 -12.79
CA SER A 531 -21.94 230.33 -13.49
C SER A 531 -20.69 230.63 -12.66
N SER A 532 -19.78 229.66 -12.58
CA SER A 532 -18.31 229.82 -12.60
C SER A 532 -17.64 228.46 -12.76
#